data_AF-A0AAV4DES4-F1
#
_entry.id   AF-A0AAV4DES4-F1
#
_cell.length_a   1.000
_cell.length_b   1.000
_cell.length_c   1.000
_cell.angle_alpha   90.00
_cell.angle_beta   90.00
_cell.angle_gamma   90.00
#
_symmetry.space_group_name_H-M   'P 1'
#
loop_
_entity.id
_entity.type
_entity.pdbx_description
1 polymer ?
#
loop_
_entity_poly.entity_id
_entity_poly.type
_entity_poly.pdbx_seq_one_letter_code
_entity_poly.pdbx_strand_id
1 'polypeptide(L)'
;MISTVSFFKTYMNINSSQDLRYGTIRKRQATFLGHVMRRGKLEHLVTTGKFEGKRSRGRQREKIMDGLATWLGPGKVSDILAAVKDRDLWRDMIANAYKQGT
;
A
#
# COMPACT_ATOMS: atom_id res chain seq x y z
N MET A 1 -6.97 -6.00 35.28
CA MET A 1 -5.78 -6.23 34.44
C MET A 1 -6.25 -6.83 33.12
N ILE A 2 -6.28 -6.05 32.05
CA ILE A 2 -6.72 -6.53 30.72
C ILE A 2 -5.63 -7.47 30.22
N SER A 3 -5.95 -8.74 29.96
CA SER A 3 -4.95 -9.73 29.57
C SER A 3 -4.31 -9.32 28.23
N THR A 4 -3.00 -9.55 28.12
CA THR A 4 -2.21 -9.29 26.89
C THR A 4 -2.81 -9.98 25.67
N VAL A 5 -3.45 -11.13 25.86
CA VAL A 5 -4.18 -11.87 24.82
C VAL A 5 -5.42 -11.09 24.36
N SER A 6 -6.15 -10.45 25.28
CA SER A 6 -7.32 -9.63 24.93
C SER A 6 -6.90 -8.37 24.17
N PHE A 7 -5.80 -7.71 24.59
CA PHE A 7 -5.23 -6.57 23.87
C PHE A 7 -4.75 -6.95 22.46
N PHE A 8 -4.06 -8.08 22.32
CA PHE A 8 -3.57 -8.57 21.02
C PHE A 8 -4.74 -8.97 20.10
N LYS A 9 -5.79 -9.59 20.66
CA LYS A 9 -7.01 -9.96 19.94
C LYS A 9 -7.80 -8.72 19.51
N THR A 10 -7.82 -7.65 20.31
CA THR A 10 -8.38 -6.34 19.92
C THR A 10 -7.53 -5.66 18.85
N TYR A 11 -6.19 -5.72 18.93
CA TYR A 11 -5.29 -5.18 17.90
C TYR A 11 -5.44 -5.88 16.55
N MET A 12 -5.61 -7.22 16.56
CA MET A 12 -5.85 -8.01 15.34
C MET A 12 -7.29 -7.83 14.80
N ASN A 13 -8.29 -7.62 15.66
CA ASN A 13 -9.70 -7.41 15.28
C ASN A 13 -9.96 -5.97 14.75
N ILE A 14 -9.16 -4.98 15.17
CA ILE A 14 -9.17 -3.64 14.53
C ILE A 14 -8.62 -3.70 13.09
N ASN A 15 -7.81 -4.70 12.74
CA ASN A 15 -7.34 -4.91 11.36
C ASN A 15 -8.34 -5.64 10.46
N SER A 16 -9.34 -6.35 10.99
CA SER A 16 -10.45 -6.90 10.19
C SER A 16 -11.49 -5.86 9.82
N SER A 17 -11.52 -4.73 10.53
CA SER A 17 -12.35 -3.55 10.22
C SER A 17 -11.56 -2.48 9.46
N GLN A 18 -10.68 -2.89 8.55
CA GLN A 18 -10.13 -2.01 7.48
C GLN A 18 -11.05 -2.04 6.25
N ASP A 19 -12.37 -2.11 6.51
CA ASP A 19 -13.44 -1.21 6.06
C ASP A 19 -13.37 -0.73 4.60
N LEU A 20 -14.44 -0.96 3.82
CA LEU A 20 -14.62 -0.66 2.39
C LEU A 20 -14.02 0.68 1.90
N ARG A 21 -13.93 1.69 2.79
CA ARG A 21 -13.31 2.99 2.55
C ARG A 21 -11.77 2.93 2.41
N TYR A 22 -11.09 2.17 3.26
CA TYR A 22 -9.63 1.95 3.16
C TYR A 22 -9.27 1.16 1.90
N GLY A 23 -10.04 0.12 1.56
CA GLY A 23 -9.89 -0.60 0.29
C GLY A 23 -10.04 0.32 -0.94
N THR A 24 -11.00 1.25 -0.89
CA THR A 24 -11.20 2.24 -1.97
C THR A 24 -10.03 3.22 -2.09
N ILE A 25 -9.49 3.72 -0.97
CA ILE A 25 -8.33 4.62 -0.95
C ILE A 25 -7.09 3.89 -1.48
N ARG A 26 -6.83 2.67 -1.02
CA ARG A 26 -5.69 1.85 -1.47
C ARG A 26 -5.79 1.50 -2.96
N LYS A 27 -6.98 1.16 -3.46
CA LYS A 27 -7.23 0.96 -4.89
C LYS A 27 -6.89 2.19 -5.73
N ARG A 28 -7.27 3.39 -5.27
CA ARG A 28 -6.94 4.65 -5.95
C ARG A 28 -5.42 4.92 -5.93
N GLN A 29 -4.77 4.71 -4.79
CA GLN A 29 -3.31 4.83 -4.67
C GLN A 29 -2.57 3.86 -5.60
N ALA A 30 -3.02 2.61 -5.68
CA ALA A 30 -2.43 1.59 -6.55
C ALA A 30 -2.65 1.88 -8.04
N THR A 31 -3.83 2.42 -8.41
CA THR A 31 -4.12 2.84 -9.79
C THR A 31 -3.23 4.02 -10.21
N PHE A 32 -3.08 5.01 -9.32
CA PHE A 32 -2.19 6.15 -9.53
C PHE A 32 -0.73 5.70 -9.68
N LEU A 33 -0.27 4.81 -8.80
CA LEU A 33 1.07 4.22 -8.88
C LEU A 33 1.29 3.52 -10.22
N GLY A 34 0.33 2.71 -10.67
CA GLY A 34 0.39 2.03 -11.97
C GLY A 34 0.50 2.99 -13.15
N HIS A 35 -0.22 4.11 -13.11
CA HIS A 35 -0.11 5.16 -14.12
C HIS A 35 1.28 5.81 -14.13
N VAL A 36 1.75 6.24 -12.95
CA VAL A 36 3.04 6.92 -12.78
C VAL A 36 4.20 6.05 -13.24
N MET A 37 4.21 4.79 -12.82
CA MET A 37 5.29 3.85 -13.10
C MET A 37 5.42 3.47 -14.57
N ARG A 38 4.30 3.39 -15.30
CA ARG A 38 4.31 3.06 -16.75
C ARG A 38 4.59 4.25 -17.65
N ARG A 39 4.23 5.46 -17.21
CA ARG A 39 4.44 6.69 -17.99
C ARG A 39 5.85 7.28 -17.81
N GLY A 40 6.56 6.90 -16.73
CA GLY A 40 8.00 7.19 -16.57
C GLY A 40 8.37 8.67 -16.45
N LYS A 41 7.49 9.50 -15.87
CA LYS A 41 7.72 10.95 -15.69
C LYS A 41 8.41 11.29 -14.37
N LEU A 42 8.57 12.58 -14.06
CA LEU A 42 9.18 13.08 -12.81
C LEU A 42 8.63 12.39 -11.54
N GLU A 43 7.33 12.09 -11.54
CA GLU A 43 6.62 11.42 -10.45
C GLU A 43 7.18 10.01 -10.15
N HIS A 44 7.73 9.31 -11.15
CA HIS A 44 8.37 8.01 -10.99
C HIS A 44 9.68 8.13 -10.18
N LEU A 45 10.48 9.18 -10.44
CA LEU A 45 11.72 9.44 -9.71
C LEU A 45 11.45 9.80 -8.25
N VAL A 46 10.41 10.59 -7.99
CA VAL A 46 9.95 10.96 -6.64
C VAL A 46 9.41 9.75 -5.89
N THR A 47 8.60 8.91 -6.54
CA THR A 47 7.94 7.75 -5.90
C THR A 47 8.93 6.61 -5.61
N THR A 48 9.95 6.43 -6.46
CA THR A 48 11.01 5.42 -6.26
C THR A 48 12.04 5.87 -5.22
N GLY A 49 11.97 7.10 -4.72
CA GLY A 49 12.91 7.62 -3.72
C GLY A 49 14.26 8.04 -4.29
N LYS A 50 14.36 8.26 -5.60
CA LYS A 50 15.56 8.85 -6.24
C LYS A 50 15.73 10.34 -5.91
N PHE A 51 14.66 10.99 -5.45
CA PHE A 51 14.74 12.26 -4.75
C PHE A 51 14.88 12.01 -3.25
N GLU A 52 16.07 12.28 -2.70
CA GLU A 52 16.31 12.27 -1.26
C GLU A 52 15.71 13.52 -0.62
N GLY A 53 14.97 13.35 0.47
CA GLY A 53 14.35 14.44 1.21
C GLY A 53 13.70 13.95 2.50
N LYS A 54 13.99 14.64 3.62
CA LYS A 54 13.38 14.33 4.92
C LYS A 54 11.97 14.90 4.96
N ARG A 55 10.97 14.08 5.28
CA ARG A 55 9.60 14.58 5.48
C ARG A 55 9.58 15.54 6.67
N SER A 56 8.89 16.67 6.49
CA SER A 56 8.64 17.61 7.58
C SER A 56 7.86 16.95 8.72
N ARG A 57 8.06 17.45 9.95
CA ARG A 57 7.31 17.01 11.13
C ARG A 57 5.81 17.31 10.92
N GLY A 58 4.94 16.46 11.47
CA GLY A 58 3.48 16.59 11.35
C GLY A 58 2.86 15.94 10.09
N ARG A 59 3.65 15.60 9.06
CA ARG A 59 3.16 14.81 7.92
C ARG A 59 3.21 13.32 8.24
N GLN A 60 2.24 12.56 7.71
CA GLN A 60 2.22 11.09 7.83
C GLN A 60 3.56 10.51 7.36
N ARG A 61 4.15 9.66 8.21
CA ARG A 61 5.49 9.10 8.00
C ARG A 61 5.46 7.91 7.04
N GLU A 62 4.36 7.18 7.01
CA GLU A 62 4.12 6.07 6.09
C GLU A 62 4.23 6.53 4.64
N LYS A 63 5.10 5.90 3.84
CA LYS A 63 5.12 6.12 2.39
C LYS A 63 3.93 5.41 1.77
N ILE A 64 3.40 5.95 0.68
CA ILE A 64 2.40 5.26 -0.13
C ILE A 64 2.87 3.85 -0.51
N MET A 65 4.17 3.68 -0.81
CA MET A 65 4.78 2.38 -1.09
C MET A 65 4.77 1.43 0.12
N ASP A 66 5.09 1.92 1.32
CA ASP A 66 5.10 1.12 2.56
C ASP A 66 3.68 0.62 2.90
N GLY A 67 2.69 1.49 2.68
CA GLY A 67 1.29 1.15 2.90
C GLY A 67 0.70 0.23 1.84
N LEU A 68 1.13 0.35 0.58
CA LEU A 68 0.76 -0.56 -0.49
C LEU A 68 1.42 -1.94 -0.33
N ALA A 69 2.66 -1.99 0.15
CA ALA A 69 3.33 -3.25 0.46
C ALA A 69 2.60 -3.99 1.58
N THR A 70 2.22 -3.30 2.65
CA THR A 70 1.41 -3.90 3.71
C THR A 70 0.05 -4.42 3.20
N TRP A 71 -0.56 -3.75 2.23
CA TRP A 71 -1.88 -4.11 1.69
C TRP A 71 -1.86 -5.22 0.62
N LEU A 72 -0.88 -5.21 -0.28
CA LEU A 72 -0.76 -6.22 -1.35
C LEU A 72 -0.13 -7.53 -0.85
N GLY A 73 0.42 -7.52 0.37
CA GLY A 73 1.09 -8.66 1.02
C GLY A 73 2.58 -8.40 1.25
N PRO A 74 3.23 -9.11 2.20
CA PRO A 74 4.61 -8.88 2.63
C PRO A 74 5.64 -9.28 1.55
N GLY A 75 5.68 -8.52 0.46
CA GLY A 75 6.68 -8.61 -0.59
C GLY A 75 7.69 -7.46 -0.50
N LYS A 76 8.88 -7.63 -1.08
CA LYS A 76 9.84 -6.53 -1.17
C LYS A 76 9.29 -5.48 -2.12
N VAL A 77 9.61 -4.20 -1.87
CA VAL A 77 9.20 -3.08 -2.74
C VAL A 77 9.63 -3.29 -4.20
N SER A 78 10.75 -3.98 -4.42
CA SER A 78 11.23 -4.40 -5.75
C SER A 78 10.21 -5.23 -6.53
N ASP A 79 9.50 -6.11 -5.84
CA ASP A 79 8.61 -7.10 -6.45
C ASP A 79 7.31 -6.40 -6.89
N ILE A 80 6.85 -5.45 -6.08
CA ILE A 80 5.76 -4.53 -6.42
C ILE A 80 6.14 -3.69 -7.62
N LEU A 81 7.35 -3.12 -7.67
CA LEU A 81 7.81 -2.32 -8.80
C LEU A 81 7.89 -3.13 -10.10
N ALA A 82 8.27 -4.41 -10.02
CA ALA A 82 8.26 -5.33 -11.15
C ALA A 82 6.82 -5.64 -11.60
N ALA A 83 5.94 -5.97 -10.65
CA ALA A 83 4.54 -6.31 -10.93
C ALA A 83 3.75 -5.14 -11.53
N VAL A 84 4.05 -3.89 -11.13
CA VAL A 84 3.40 -2.70 -11.67
C VAL A 84 3.64 -2.53 -13.18
N LYS A 85 4.79 -3.00 -13.71
CA LYS A 85 5.10 -2.89 -15.14
C LYS A 85 4.16 -3.75 -15.99
N ASP A 86 3.77 -4.91 -15.49
CA ASP A 86 2.77 -5.76 -16.11
C ASP A 86 1.36 -5.22 -15.80
N ARG A 87 0.56 -5.00 -16.84
CA ARG A 87 -0.77 -4.41 -16.70
C ARG A 87 -1.77 -5.38 -16.10
N ASP A 88 -1.74 -6.62 -16.54
CA ASP A 88 -2.74 -7.62 -16.19
C ASP A 88 -2.43 -8.17 -14.80
N LEU A 89 -1.17 -8.48 -14.52
CA LEU A 89 -0.71 -8.88 -13.18
C LEU A 89 -1.06 -7.81 -12.13
N TRP A 90 -0.81 -6.53 -12.42
CA TRP A 90 -1.13 -5.44 -11.49
C TRP A 90 -2.63 -5.32 -11.22
N ARG A 91 -3.46 -5.47 -12.25
CA ARG A 91 -4.92 -5.41 -12.10
C ARG A 91 -5.42 -6.57 -11.24
N ASP A 92 -4.89 -7.76 -11.45
CA ASP A 92 -5.30 -8.98 -10.75
C ASP A 92 -4.85 -8.92 -9.29
N MET A 93 -3.64 -8.43 -9.00
CA MET A 93 -3.19 -8.18 -7.63
C MET A 93 -4.09 -7.19 -6.87
N ILE A 94 -4.47 -6.07 -7.49
CA ILE A 94 -5.38 -5.08 -6.89
C ILE A 94 -6.76 -5.71 -6.63
N ALA A 95 -7.29 -6.48 -7.59
CA ALA A 95 -8.59 -7.13 -7.46
C ALA A 95 -8.59 -8.18 -6.34
N ASN A 96 -7.51 -8.96 -6.22
CA ASN A 96 -7.36 -9.98 -5.18
C ASN A 96 -7.21 -9.34 -3.78
N ALA A 97 -6.38 -8.30 -3.65
CA ALA A 97 -6.21 -7.57 -2.40
C ALA A 97 -7.49 -6.84 -1.95
N TYR A 98 -8.30 -6.37 -2.90
CA TYR A 98 -9.61 -5.77 -2.60
C TYR A 98 -10.63 -6.82 -2.14
N LYS A 99 -10.64 -8.02 -2.75
CA LYS A 99 -11.54 -9.12 -2.39
C LYS A 99 -11.24 -9.74 -1.03
N GLN A 100 -9.98 -9.77 -0.60
CA GLN A 100 -9.58 -10.31 0.71
C GLN A 100 -10.03 -9.45 1.90
N GLY A 101 -10.45 -8.20 1.67
CA GLY A 101 -11.00 -7.30 2.69
C GLY A 101 -12.53 -7.25 2.76
N THR A 102 -13.23 -8.16 2.08
CA THR A 102 -14.69 -8.37 2.11
C THR A 102 -15.01 -9.71 2.74
#